data_AF-A0A955TSR3-F1
#
_entry.id   AF-A0A955TSR3-F1
#
_cell.length_a   1.000
_cell.length_b   1.000
_cell.length_c   1.000
_cell.angle_alpha   90.00
_cell.angle_beta   90.00
_cell.angle_gamma   90.00
#
_symmetry.space_group_name_H-M   'P 1'
#
loop_
_entity.id
_entity.type
_entity.pdbx_description
1 polymer ?
#
loop_
_entity_poly.entity_id
_entity_poly.type
_entity_poly.pdbx_seq_one_letter_code
_entity_poly.pdbx_strand_id
1 'polypeptide(L)'
;MYPSEFYGLFPPFPVEKQIFVAMSFSDEFQFRWEKVILPAISRISKDGVELKAHRVDVKKVSGSILTEILTGISQSLLVLADISTIGKIDDSAIRNANVLYEVGLAQAVRLPEEVLLFRSDRDPLLFDVSNIRVNFYDPDNEVEQSQKKLIEAMEAAFGEIDQKKQLTVQRFAKTLDYPSWWTLALAAFQNGLSHPVQKSIGQILGSFSQSQAINRLLEIGALTSKFQKLTTEILEKNIDNDRGELLMQYDITPLGTAILKHTGEEMGLMEPAISNYFEKKIKEGGHLPFTPNKPES
;
A
#
# COMPACT_ATOMS: atom_id res chain seq x y z
N MET A 1 9.92 23.29 0.27
CA MET A 1 9.28 22.26 1.12
C MET A 1 10.31 21.20 1.39
N TYR A 2 10.54 20.86 2.66
CA TYR A 2 11.50 19.82 3.02
C TYR A 2 10.89 18.42 2.79
N PRO A 3 11.69 17.40 2.42
CA PRO A 3 11.18 16.05 2.24
C PRO A 3 10.41 15.51 3.46
N SER A 4 10.90 15.78 4.68
CA SER A 4 10.23 15.37 5.92
C SER A 4 8.85 16.00 6.10
N GLU A 5 8.72 17.29 5.77
CA GLU A 5 7.45 18.01 5.79
C GLU A 5 6.49 17.45 4.73
N PHE A 6 6.98 17.21 3.52
CA PHE A 6 6.18 16.64 2.44
C PHE A 6 5.65 15.26 2.80
N TYR A 7 6.51 14.32 3.22
CA TYR A 7 6.09 12.96 3.54
C TYR A 7 5.29 12.87 4.85
N GLY A 8 5.44 13.83 5.76
CA GLY A 8 4.56 13.97 6.92
C GLY A 8 3.13 14.34 6.53
N LEU A 9 2.95 15.16 5.50
CA LEU A 9 1.63 15.55 4.97
C LEU A 9 1.07 14.54 3.96
N PHE A 10 1.95 13.97 3.14
CA PHE A 10 1.65 13.06 2.04
C PHE A 10 2.51 11.79 2.16
N PRO A 11 2.18 10.90 3.10
CA PRO A 11 2.94 9.68 3.31
C PRO A 11 2.98 8.83 2.02
N PRO A 12 4.06 8.07 1.78
CA PRO A 12 4.18 7.17 0.64
C PRO A 12 2.96 6.26 0.51
N PHE A 13 2.21 6.43 -0.57
CA PHE A 13 1.04 5.63 -0.87
C PHE A 13 1.08 5.22 -2.35
N PRO A 14 1.65 4.04 -2.66
CA PRO A 14 1.90 3.61 -4.03
C PRO A 14 0.58 3.22 -4.72
N VAL A 15 -0.02 4.17 -5.45
CA VAL A 15 -1.32 3.98 -6.11
C VAL A 15 -1.26 4.11 -7.61
N GLU A 16 -0.29 4.86 -8.13
CA GLU A 16 -0.20 5.10 -9.56
C GLU A 16 0.47 3.90 -10.23
N LYS A 17 -0.11 3.42 -11.34
CA LYS A 17 0.42 2.32 -12.16
C LYS A 17 1.65 2.79 -12.97
N GLN A 18 2.67 3.24 -12.26
CA GLN A 18 3.90 3.77 -12.82
C GLN A 18 5.12 3.36 -11.98
N ILE A 19 6.29 3.46 -12.60
CA ILE A 19 7.61 3.22 -12.01
C ILE A 19 8.36 4.54 -12.03
N PHE A 20 8.81 5.00 -10.86
CA PHE A 20 9.68 6.17 -10.77
C PHE A 20 11.06 5.78 -11.26
N VAL A 21 11.63 6.53 -12.21
CA VAL A 21 12.95 6.25 -12.77
C VAL A 21 13.91 7.38 -12.42
N ALA A 22 14.93 7.04 -11.62
CA ALA A 22 16.06 7.89 -11.30
C ALA A 22 17.25 7.50 -12.20
N MET A 23 17.64 8.34 -13.16
CA MET A 23 18.79 8.07 -14.03
C MET A 23 19.44 9.36 -14.49
N SER A 24 20.69 9.28 -14.98
CA SER A 24 21.36 10.44 -15.55
C SER A 24 20.62 10.94 -16.81
N PHE A 25 20.56 12.27 -16.96
CA PHE A 25 20.02 12.95 -18.14
C PHE A 25 21.08 13.28 -19.18
N SER A 26 22.34 12.88 -18.97
CA SER A 26 23.39 13.07 -19.97
C SER A 26 23.03 12.31 -21.26
N ASP A 27 23.38 12.89 -22.40
CA ASP A 27 23.01 12.36 -23.73
C ASP A 27 23.43 10.89 -23.92
N GLU A 28 24.54 10.49 -23.30
CA GLU A 28 25.06 9.11 -23.29
C GLU A 28 24.08 8.09 -22.66
N PHE A 29 23.17 8.52 -21.78
CA PHE A 29 22.14 7.66 -21.17
C PHE A 29 20.82 7.68 -21.93
N GLN A 30 20.66 8.54 -22.94
CA GLN A 30 19.42 8.64 -23.71
C GLN A 30 19.10 7.33 -24.44
N PHE A 31 20.12 6.66 -24.99
CA PHE A 31 19.96 5.35 -25.60
C PHE A 31 19.39 4.32 -24.62
N ARG A 32 19.96 4.26 -23.41
CA ARG A 32 19.52 3.35 -22.34
C ARG A 32 18.06 3.60 -21.96
N TRP A 33 17.68 4.87 -21.85
CA TRP A 33 16.30 5.26 -21.58
C TRP A 33 15.34 4.75 -22.66
N GLU A 34 15.57 5.13 -23.91
CA GLU A 34 14.64 4.88 -25.02
C GLU A 34 14.60 3.42 -25.46
N LYS A 35 15.73 2.72 -25.40
CA LYS A 35 15.87 1.36 -25.93
C LYS A 35 15.80 0.28 -24.88
N VAL A 36 16.04 0.57 -23.60
CA VAL A 36 16.09 -0.45 -22.55
C VAL A 36 15.06 -0.20 -21.47
N ILE A 37 15.17 0.91 -20.74
CA ILE A 37 14.38 1.15 -19.53
C ILE A 37 12.91 1.37 -19.86
N LEU A 38 12.60 2.32 -20.76
CA LEU A 38 11.22 2.64 -21.12
C LEU A 38 10.50 1.43 -21.76
N PRO A 39 11.07 0.71 -22.75
CA PRO A 39 10.43 -0.48 -23.30
C PRO A 39 10.25 -1.62 -22.30
N ALA A 40 11.18 -1.80 -21.35
CA ALA A 40 11.06 -2.84 -20.33
C ALA A 40 9.88 -2.56 -19.39
N ILE A 41 9.72 -1.32 -18.93
CA ILE A 41 8.61 -0.93 -18.04
C ILE A 41 7.26 -1.10 -18.74
N SER A 42 7.14 -0.63 -19.98
CA SER A 42 5.86 -0.70 -20.72
C SER A 42 5.40 -2.13 -21.05
N ARG A 43 6.28 -3.13 -20.97
CA ARG A 43 5.92 -4.55 -21.17
C ARG A 43 5.29 -5.21 -19.95
N ILE A 44 5.36 -4.57 -18.78
CA ILE A 44 4.78 -5.09 -17.55
C ILE A 44 3.37 -4.54 -17.40
N SER A 45 2.45 -5.42 -16.99
CA SER A 45 1.11 -5.02 -16.56
C SER A 45 0.88 -5.41 -15.10
N LYS A 46 0.18 -4.55 -14.36
CA LYS A 46 -0.30 -4.84 -13.00
C LYS A 46 -1.80 -4.61 -12.98
N ASP A 47 -2.55 -5.63 -12.59
CA ASP A 47 -4.02 -5.63 -12.55
C ASP A 47 -4.66 -5.27 -13.91
N GLY A 48 -4.07 -5.78 -15.00
CA GLY A 48 -4.55 -5.55 -16.36
C GLY A 48 -4.23 -4.16 -16.95
N VAL A 49 -3.44 -3.35 -16.25
CA VAL A 49 -3.00 -2.02 -16.71
C VAL A 49 -1.51 -2.03 -16.96
N GLU A 50 -1.08 -1.60 -18.15
CA GLU A 50 0.33 -1.41 -18.49
C GLU A 50 0.98 -0.34 -17.60
N LEU A 51 2.20 -0.61 -17.15
CA LEU A 51 2.95 0.31 -16.32
C LEU A 51 3.57 1.43 -17.17
N LYS A 52 3.60 2.63 -16.60
CA LYS A 52 4.25 3.79 -17.22
C LYS A 52 5.58 4.09 -16.53
N ALA A 53 6.57 4.53 -17.29
CA ALA A 53 7.79 5.07 -16.71
C ALA A 53 7.57 6.55 -16.37
N HIS A 54 7.88 6.95 -15.14
CA HIS A 54 7.84 8.32 -14.66
C HIS A 54 9.26 8.83 -14.43
N ARG A 55 9.70 9.76 -15.27
CA ARG A 55 11.01 10.44 -15.18
C ARG A 55 10.76 11.95 -15.16
N VAL A 56 11.33 12.64 -14.17
CA VAL A 56 10.94 14.03 -13.81
C VAL A 56 11.32 15.07 -14.89
N ASP A 57 12.29 14.78 -15.73
CA ASP A 57 12.74 15.66 -16.82
C ASP A 57 11.81 15.70 -18.05
N VAL A 58 10.83 14.80 -18.16
CA VAL A 58 9.94 14.71 -19.33
C VAL A 58 8.98 15.91 -19.43
N LYS A 59 8.75 16.64 -18.32
CA LYS A 59 7.86 17.82 -18.28
C LYS A 59 8.67 19.09 -18.01
N LYS A 60 8.99 19.83 -19.08
CA LYS A 60 9.71 21.14 -19.02
C LYS A 60 8.93 22.31 -18.37
N VAL A 61 7.83 22.05 -17.67
CA VAL A 61 6.98 23.12 -17.10
C VAL A 61 7.40 23.36 -15.66
N SER A 62 7.67 24.63 -15.33
CA SER A 62 8.32 25.14 -14.11
C SER A 62 7.55 24.93 -12.80
N GLY A 63 7.32 23.67 -12.42
CA GLY A 63 7.01 23.29 -11.05
C GLY A 63 8.27 23.18 -10.19
N SER A 64 8.08 22.98 -8.89
CA SER A 64 9.16 22.54 -8.00
C SER A 64 9.56 21.11 -8.39
N ILE A 65 10.67 20.95 -9.12
CA ILE A 65 11.26 19.65 -9.49
C ILE A 65 11.33 18.72 -8.27
N LEU A 66 11.69 19.28 -7.10
CA LEU A 66 11.71 18.54 -5.85
C LEU A 66 10.33 17.98 -5.48
N THR A 67 9.26 18.75 -5.65
CA THR A 67 7.90 18.26 -5.37
C THR A 67 7.51 17.14 -6.33
N GLU A 68 7.90 17.21 -7.60
CA GLU A 68 7.66 16.14 -8.57
C GLU A 68 8.44 14.87 -8.23
N ILE A 69 9.71 15.00 -7.84
CA ILE A 69 10.52 13.88 -7.32
C ILE A 69 9.85 13.24 -6.10
N LEU A 70 9.50 14.05 -5.09
CA LEU A 70 8.91 13.55 -3.85
C LEU A 70 7.56 12.87 -4.10
N THR A 71 6.74 13.44 -4.98
CA THR A 71 5.45 12.88 -5.41
C THR A 71 5.64 11.59 -6.18
N GLY A 72 6.56 11.56 -7.16
CA GLY A 72 6.89 10.39 -7.95
C GLY A 72 7.39 9.23 -7.09
N ILE A 73 8.29 9.49 -6.14
CA ILE A 73 8.75 8.49 -5.15
C ILE A 73 7.60 8.04 -4.26
N SER A 74 6.69 8.92 -3.85
CA SER A 74 5.55 8.57 -2.97
C SER A 74 4.53 7.66 -3.66
N GLN A 75 4.19 7.96 -4.92
CA GLN A 75 3.02 7.42 -5.59
C GLN A 75 3.31 6.25 -6.54
N SER A 76 4.56 6.10 -7.01
CA SER A 76 4.94 5.03 -7.94
C SER A 76 4.98 3.67 -7.24
N LEU A 77 4.66 2.59 -7.97
CA LEU A 77 4.67 1.24 -7.42
C LEU A 77 6.07 0.79 -7.01
N LEU A 78 7.07 1.11 -7.84
CA LEU A 78 8.49 0.87 -7.56
C LEU A 78 9.31 2.11 -7.94
N VAL A 79 10.52 2.17 -7.40
CA VAL A 79 11.58 3.10 -7.73
C VAL A 79 12.68 2.31 -8.42
N LEU A 80 13.04 2.68 -9.65
CA LEU A 80 14.15 2.10 -10.40
C LEU A 80 15.22 3.17 -10.55
N ALA A 81 16.45 2.87 -10.12
CA ALA A 81 17.56 3.80 -10.23
C ALA A 81 18.74 3.20 -11.00
N ASP A 82 19.21 3.90 -12.05
CA ASP A 82 20.48 3.62 -12.72
C ASP A 82 21.60 4.44 -12.07
N ILE A 83 22.41 3.77 -11.25
CA ILE A 83 23.54 4.35 -10.51
C ILE A 83 24.89 4.10 -11.19
N SER A 84 24.88 3.87 -12.51
CA SER A 84 26.10 3.68 -13.28
C SER A 84 27.04 4.88 -13.17
N THR A 85 28.34 4.62 -13.29
CA THR A 85 29.37 5.66 -13.39
C THR A 85 29.10 6.56 -14.60
N ILE A 86 29.14 7.89 -14.39
CA ILE A 86 29.01 8.93 -15.43
C ILE A 86 30.35 9.55 -15.82
N GLY A 87 31.43 9.22 -15.12
CA GLY A 87 32.76 9.74 -15.40
C GLY A 87 33.79 9.28 -14.38
N LYS A 88 35.05 9.66 -14.58
CA LYS A 88 36.13 9.37 -13.62
C LYS A 88 36.99 10.62 -13.40
N ILE A 89 37.39 10.87 -12.16
CA ILE A 89 38.43 11.86 -11.80
C ILE A 89 39.47 11.11 -10.96
N ASP A 90 40.74 11.20 -11.34
CA ASP A 90 41.87 10.58 -10.63
C ASP A 90 41.60 9.11 -10.25
N ASP A 91 41.20 8.30 -11.24
CA ASP A 91 40.78 6.90 -11.12
C ASP A 91 39.55 6.61 -10.23
N SER A 92 38.95 7.65 -9.64
CA SER A 92 37.74 7.54 -8.83
C SER A 92 36.49 7.65 -9.70
N ALA A 93 35.60 6.66 -9.60
CA ALA A 93 34.33 6.65 -10.32
C ALA A 93 33.36 7.71 -9.79
N ILE A 94 32.80 8.49 -10.70
CA ILE A 94 31.82 9.54 -10.42
C ILE A 94 30.45 9.02 -10.81
N ARG A 95 29.49 9.16 -9.89
CA ARG A 95 28.09 8.83 -10.12
C ARG A 95 27.25 10.10 -10.06
N ASN A 96 26.08 10.04 -10.69
CA ASN A 96 25.19 11.19 -10.72
C ASN A 96 24.66 11.52 -9.32
N ALA A 97 25.04 12.68 -8.77
CA ALA A 97 24.66 13.10 -7.43
C ALA A 97 23.15 13.29 -7.26
N ASN A 98 22.43 13.71 -8.31
CA ASN A 98 20.98 13.87 -8.26
C ASN A 98 20.29 12.50 -8.15
N VAL A 99 20.75 11.52 -8.93
CA VAL A 99 20.25 10.14 -8.83
C VAL A 99 20.49 9.56 -7.44
N LEU A 100 21.69 9.78 -6.88
CA LEU A 100 22.00 9.31 -5.52
C LEU A 100 21.15 10.00 -4.45
N TYR A 101 20.84 11.29 -4.63
CA TYR A 101 19.92 12.01 -3.76
C TYR A 101 18.50 11.41 -3.81
N GLU A 102 17.98 11.14 -5.01
CA GLU A 102 16.67 10.48 -5.21
C GLU A 102 16.64 9.07 -4.61
N VAL A 103 17.72 8.29 -4.76
CA VAL A 103 17.88 6.98 -4.12
C VAL A 103 17.85 7.09 -2.59
N GLY A 104 18.57 8.05 -2.02
CA GLY A 104 18.56 8.29 -0.58
C GLY A 104 17.17 8.66 -0.06
N LEU A 105 16.43 9.51 -0.78
CA LEU A 105 15.05 9.84 -0.46
C LEU A 105 14.14 8.62 -0.52
N ALA A 106 14.24 7.80 -1.58
CA ALA A 106 13.45 6.60 -1.74
C ALA A 106 13.72 5.59 -0.61
N GLN A 107 14.98 5.34 -0.28
CA GLN A 107 15.37 4.42 0.80
C GLN A 107 14.92 4.87 2.18
N ALA A 108 14.77 6.17 2.41
CA ALA A 108 14.30 6.70 3.68
C ALA A 108 12.80 6.44 3.91
N VAL A 109 12.00 6.25 2.86
CA VAL A 109 10.53 6.27 2.96
C VAL A 109 9.82 5.06 2.32
N ARG A 110 10.54 4.24 1.53
CA ARG A 110 10.00 3.06 0.85
C ARG A 110 10.51 1.78 1.48
N LEU A 111 9.83 0.67 1.19
CA LEU A 111 10.34 -0.66 1.55
C LEU A 111 11.56 -1.00 0.69
N PRO A 112 12.53 -1.79 1.19
CA PRO A 112 13.71 -2.18 0.42
C PRO A 112 13.38 -2.85 -0.92
N GLU A 113 12.32 -3.65 -0.96
CA GLU A 113 11.89 -4.37 -2.16
C GLU A 113 11.25 -3.45 -3.21
N GLU A 114 10.86 -2.23 -2.82
CA GLU A 114 10.29 -1.23 -3.73
C GLU A 114 11.37 -0.39 -4.42
N VAL A 115 12.63 -0.50 -4.01
CA VAL A 115 13.76 0.30 -4.54
C VAL A 115 14.76 -0.61 -5.25
N LEU A 116 14.76 -0.55 -6.57
CA LEU A 116 15.61 -1.35 -7.45
C LEU A 116 16.79 -0.53 -7.96
N LEU A 117 18.00 -0.95 -7.61
CA LEU A 117 19.22 -0.33 -8.09
C LEU A 117 19.82 -1.14 -9.24
N PHE A 118 20.25 -0.45 -10.28
CA PHE A 118 20.92 -1.01 -11.46
C PHE A 118 22.23 -0.28 -11.75
N ARG A 119 23.16 -1.00 -12.35
CA ARG A 119 24.43 -0.44 -12.83
C ARG A 119 24.98 -1.22 -14.03
N SER A 120 25.65 -0.54 -14.93
CA SER A 120 26.30 -1.14 -16.10
C SER A 120 27.82 -1.24 -16.02
N ASP A 121 28.42 -0.64 -15.00
CA ASP A 121 29.87 -0.66 -14.78
C ASP A 121 30.27 -1.59 -13.62
N ARG A 122 31.57 -1.83 -13.46
CA ARG A 122 32.17 -2.63 -12.38
C ARG A 122 33.02 -1.81 -11.40
N ASP A 123 32.92 -0.49 -11.43
CA ASP A 123 33.68 0.37 -10.53
C ASP A 123 33.28 0.15 -9.05
N PRO A 124 34.09 0.57 -8.07
CA PRO A 124 33.68 0.52 -6.68
C PRO A 124 32.38 1.30 -6.44
N LEU A 125 31.46 0.71 -5.66
CA LEU A 125 30.27 1.41 -5.16
C LEU A 125 30.65 2.37 -4.03
N LEU A 126 29.83 3.41 -3.85
CA LEU A 126 29.93 4.26 -2.65
C LEU A 126 29.55 3.45 -1.40
N PHE A 127 30.16 3.78 -0.27
CA PHE A 127 29.94 3.07 0.99
C PHE A 127 28.45 2.98 1.34
N ASP A 128 27.69 4.06 1.18
CA ASP A 128 26.26 4.15 1.53
C ASP A 128 25.37 3.19 0.72
N VAL A 129 25.76 2.80 -0.50
CA VAL A 129 24.99 1.88 -1.36
C VAL A 129 25.62 0.48 -1.47
N SER A 130 26.77 0.26 -0.85
CA SER A 130 27.55 -0.98 -0.99
C SER A 130 26.88 -2.22 -0.39
N ASN A 131 26.06 -2.04 0.66
CA ASN A 131 25.33 -3.12 1.33
C ASN A 131 23.93 -3.36 0.74
N ILE A 132 23.58 -2.63 -0.32
CA ILE A 132 22.26 -2.67 -0.94
C ILE A 132 22.36 -3.54 -2.19
N ARG A 133 21.30 -4.31 -2.48
CA ARG A 133 21.25 -5.15 -3.68
C ARG A 133 21.27 -4.25 -4.93
N VAL A 134 22.34 -4.34 -5.71
CA VAL A 134 22.47 -3.67 -7.00
C VAL A 134 22.53 -4.72 -8.11
N ASN A 135 21.65 -4.59 -9.11
CA ASN A 135 21.55 -5.48 -10.24
C ASN A 135 22.48 -5.02 -11.36
N PHE A 136 23.25 -5.95 -11.94
CA PHE A 136 24.10 -5.67 -13.08
C PHE A 136 23.36 -5.92 -14.40
N TYR A 137 23.44 -4.97 -15.32
CA TYR A 137 22.89 -5.08 -16.68
C TYR A 137 23.81 -4.38 -17.68
N ASP A 138 23.72 -4.73 -18.97
CA ASP A 138 24.53 -4.13 -20.03
C ASP A 138 23.58 -3.48 -21.07
N PRO A 139 23.09 -2.26 -20.79
CA PRO A 139 22.10 -1.62 -21.64
C PRO A 139 22.66 -1.14 -22.97
N ASP A 140 23.99 -1.03 -23.09
CA ASP A 140 24.64 -0.46 -24.26
C ASP A 140 24.99 -1.54 -25.30
N ASN A 141 25.34 -2.75 -24.86
CA ASN A 141 25.71 -3.85 -25.76
C ASN A 141 24.63 -4.95 -25.83
N GLU A 142 23.89 -5.21 -24.76
CA GLU A 142 22.95 -6.35 -24.64
C GLU A 142 21.52 -5.87 -24.36
N VAL A 143 20.94 -5.09 -25.27
CA VAL A 143 19.62 -4.44 -25.10
C VAL A 143 18.53 -5.42 -24.67
N GLU A 144 18.34 -6.53 -25.39
CA GLU A 144 17.27 -7.50 -25.10
C GLU A 144 17.45 -8.20 -23.75
N GLN A 145 18.69 -8.59 -23.43
CA GLN A 145 19.01 -9.23 -22.15
C GLN A 145 18.85 -8.25 -20.99
N SER A 146 19.23 -6.99 -21.19
CA SER A 146 19.04 -5.92 -20.21
C SER A 146 17.57 -5.61 -19.96
N GLN A 147 16.74 -5.54 -21.01
CA GLN A 147 15.29 -5.44 -20.85
C GLN A 147 14.74 -6.62 -20.03
N LYS A 148 15.16 -7.85 -20.35
CA LYS A 148 14.73 -9.05 -19.64
C LYS A 148 15.10 -9.00 -18.16
N LYS A 149 16.34 -8.61 -17.83
CA LYS A 149 16.81 -8.46 -16.44
C LYS A 149 16.00 -7.42 -15.66
N LEU A 150 15.66 -6.29 -16.30
CA LEU A 150 14.81 -5.27 -15.69
C LEU A 150 13.41 -5.82 -15.38
N ILE A 151 12.83 -6.55 -16.33
CA ILE A 151 11.51 -7.17 -16.17
C ILE A 151 11.53 -8.20 -15.04
N GLU A 152 12.46 -9.15 -15.07
CA GLU A 152 12.61 -10.19 -14.05
C GLU A 152 12.79 -9.59 -12.65
N ALA A 153 13.59 -8.52 -12.52
CA ALA A 153 13.80 -7.84 -11.24
C ALA A 153 12.52 -7.13 -10.74
N MET A 154 11.77 -6.46 -11.62
CA MET A 154 10.50 -5.82 -11.25
C MET A 154 9.42 -6.86 -10.89
N GLU A 155 9.31 -7.95 -11.63
CA GLU A 155 8.38 -9.04 -11.31
C GLU A 155 8.72 -9.72 -9.98
N ALA A 156 10.00 -9.97 -9.73
CA ALA A 156 10.47 -10.51 -8.45
C ALA A 156 10.12 -9.56 -7.30
N ALA A 157 10.37 -8.25 -7.46
CA ALA A 157 10.02 -7.24 -6.48
C ALA A 157 8.52 -7.22 -6.16
N PHE A 158 7.66 -7.26 -7.19
CA PHE A 158 6.22 -7.36 -6.99
C PHE A 158 5.82 -8.64 -6.25
N GLY A 159 6.44 -9.77 -6.58
CA GLY A 159 6.22 -11.03 -5.88
C GLY A 159 6.59 -10.95 -4.40
N GLU A 160 7.75 -10.37 -4.07
CA GLU A 160 8.21 -10.18 -2.69
C GLU A 160 7.28 -9.25 -1.90
N ILE A 161 6.83 -8.15 -2.51
CA ILE A 161 5.86 -7.22 -1.91
C ILE A 161 4.53 -7.93 -1.63
N ASP A 162 4.00 -8.67 -2.61
CA ASP A 162 2.73 -9.38 -2.46
C ASP A 162 2.83 -10.50 -1.40
N GLN A 163 3.97 -11.19 -1.33
CA GLN A 163 4.23 -12.16 -0.27
C GLN A 163 4.27 -11.50 1.12
N LYS A 164 4.94 -10.35 1.28
CA LYS A 164 4.93 -9.60 2.55
C LYS A 164 3.54 -9.15 2.95
N LYS A 165 2.71 -8.70 1.99
CA LYS A 165 1.31 -8.36 2.25
C LYS A 165 0.53 -9.58 2.74
N GLN A 166 0.69 -10.74 2.10
CA GLN A 166 0.04 -11.98 2.52
C GLN A 166 0.48 -12.40 3.94
N LEU A 167 1.79 -12.37 4.24
CA LEU A 167 2.31 -12.69 5.57
C LEU A 167 1.76 -11.72 6.63
N THR A 168 1.61 -10.44 6.28
CA THR A 168 1.01 -9.42 7.15
C THR A 168 -0.46 -9.74 7.44
N VAL A 169 -1.23 -10.08 6.41
CA VAL A 169 -2.64 -10.52 6.54
C VAL A 169 -2.74 -11.75 7.44
N GLN A 170 -1.92 -12.77 7.19
CA GLN A 170 -1.87 -14.00 8.00
C GLN A 170 -1.53 -13.70 9.46
N ARG A 171 -0.55 -12.84 9.71
CA ARG A 171 -0.16 -12.44 11.07
C ARG A 171 -1.32 -11.75 11.78
N PHE A 172 -1.98 -10.79 11.15
CA PHE A 172 -3.11 -10.10 11.77
C PHE A 172 -4.28 -11.05 12.03
N ALA A 173 -4.64 -11.89 11.05
CA ALA A 173 -5.68 -12.90 11.20
C ALA A 173 -5.45 -13.82 12.41
N LYS A 174 -4.21 -14.30 12.60
CA LYS A 174 -3.84 -15.15 13.74
C LYS A 174 -3.86 -14.43 15.09
N THR A 175 -3.80 -13.11 15.11
CA THR A 175 -3.84 -12.31 16.35
C THR A 175 -5.24 -11.83 16.73
N LEU A 176 -6.24 -11.99 15.85
CA LEU A 176 -7.61 -11.62 16.14
C LEU A 176 -8.18 -12.51 17.25
N ASP A 177 -8.69 -11.88 18.30
CA ASP A 177 -9.57 -12.53 19.26
C ASP A 177 -11.02 -12.56 18.72
N TYR A 178 -11.88 -13.33 19.39
CA TYR A 178 -13.28 -13.45 18.99
C TYR A 178 -14.01 -12.09 18.88
N PRO A 179 -13.93 -11.17 19.86
CA PRO A 179 -14.55 -9.84 19.73
C PRO A 179 -14.08 -9.05 18.52
N SER A 180 -12.78 -9.07 18.21
CA SER A 180 -12.21 -8.37 17.07
C SER A 180 -12.64 -8.99 15.74
N TRP A 181 -12.56 -10.31 15.62
CA TRP A 181 -13.05 -11.01 14.43
C TRP A 181 -14.55 -10.75 14.19
N TRP A 182 -15.35 -10.84 15.25
CA TRP A 182 -16.79 -10.65 15.19
C TRP A 182 -17.17 -9.22 14.78
N THR A 183 -16.50 -8.23 15.37
CA THR A 183 -16.69 -6.81 15.04
C THR A 183 -16.33 -6.54 13.58
N LEU A 184 -15.23 -7.10 13.10
CA LEU A 184 -14.80 -6.96 11.71
C LEU A 184 -15.80 -7.62 10.73
N ALA A 185 -16.29 -8.81 11.05
CA ALA A 185 -17.30 -9.50 10.26
C ALA A 185 -18.61 -8.70 10.20
N LEU A 186 -19.08 -8.18 11.34
CA LEU A 186 -20.27 -7.33 11.41
C LEU A 186 -20.12 -6.07 10.54
N ALA A 187 -18.98 -5.39 10.62
CA ALA A 187 -18.71 -4.21 9.81
C ALA A 187 -18.77 -4.54 8.30
N ALA A 188 -18.25 -5.71 7.89
CA ALA A 188 -18.34 -6.17 6.50
C ALA A 188 -19.79 -6.47 6.07
N PHE A 189 -20.57 -7.16 6.91
CA PHE A 189 -21.96 -7.53 6.59
C PHE A 189 -22.91 -6.33 6.56
N GLN A 190 -22.70 -5.36 7.46
CA GLN A 190 -23.57 -4.19 7.61
C GLN A 190 -23.14 -2.99 6.75
N ASN A 191 -22.05 -3.14 5.98
CA ASN A 191 -21.44 -2.06 5.19
C ASN A 191 -21.12 -0.82 6.05
N GLY A 192 -20.57 -1.08 7.23
CA GLY A 192 -20.27 -0.09 8.25
C GLY A 192 -20.70 -0.54 9.65
N LEU A 193 -20.10 0.07 10.67
CA LEU A 193 -20.43 -0.15 12.09
C LEU A 193 -20.63 1.19 12.78
N SER A 194 -21.68 1.33 13.59
CA SER A 194 -21.87 2.54 14.42
C SER A 194 -21.08 2.43 15.72
N HIS A 195 -20.64 3.55 16.27
CA HIS A 195 -20.00 3.55 17.58
C HIS A 195 -20.97 3.03 18.67
N PRO A 196 -20.50 2.18 19.61
CA PRO A 196 -21.38 1.66 20.66
C PRO A 196 -21.91 2.78 21.57
N VAL A 197 -23.20 2.74 21.88
CA VAL A 197 -23.85 3.74 22.74
C VAL A 197 -23.58 3.44 24.22
N GLN A 198 -23.09 4.42 24.98
CA GLN A 198 -22.64 4.26 26.36
C GLN A 198 -23.47 5.11 27.36
N LYS A 199 -24.81 4.93 27.40
CA LYS A 199 -25.67 5.76 28.28
C LYS A 199 -25.80 5.26 29.71
N SER A 200 -25.61 3.95 29.95
CA SER A 200 -25.74 3.36 31.29
C SER A 200 -24.53 2.49 31.64
N ILE A 201 -24.26 2.30 32.94
CA ILE A 201 -23.19 1.41 33.42
C ILE A 201 -23.35 -0.01 32.83
N GLY A 202 -24.59 -0.51 32.70
CA GLY A 202 -24.85 -1.79 32.06
C GLY A 202 -24.50 -1.81 30.56
N GLN A 203 -24.79 -0.73 29.84
CA GLN A 203 -24.42 -0.59 28.41
C GLN A 203 -22.91 -0.40 28.21
N ILE A 204 -22.23 0.26 29.14
CA ILE A 204 -20.77 0.40 29.14
C ILE A 204 -20.13 -0.98 29.32
N LEU A 205 -20.57 -1.75 30.30
CA LEU A 205 -20.07 -3.11 30.53
C LEU A 205 -20.38 -4.04 29.35
N GLY A 206 -21.56 -3.92 28.74
CA GLY A 206 -21.97 -4.71 27.58
C GLY A 206 -21.24 -4.34 26.28
N SER A 207 -20.83 -3.08 26.11
CA SER A 207 -20.13 -2.59 24.91
C SER A 207 -18.61 -2.49 25.07
N PHE A 208 -18.07 -2.82 26.24
CA PHE A 208 -16.64 -2.71 26.55
C PHE A 208 -15.78 -3.56 25.60
N SER A 209 -16.14 -4.82 25.40
CA SER A 209 -15.41 -5.74 24.51
C SER A 209 -15.46 -5.28 23.05
N GLN A 210 -16.61 -4.77 22.60
CA GLN A 210 -16.77 -4.22 21.25
C GLN A 210 -15.95 -2.94 21.06
N SER A 211 -15.91 -2.06 22.07
CA SER A 211 -15.13 -0.82 22.01
C SER A 211 -13.63 -1.11 21.95
N GLN A 212 -13.15 -2.09 22.73
CA GLN A 212 -11.76 -2.56 22.66
C GLN A 212 -11.43 -3.19 21.30
N ALA A 213 -12.34 -4.00 20.77
CA ALA A 213 -12.20 -4.59 19.44
C ALA A 213 -12.10 -3.50 18.35
N ILE A 214 -12.97 -2.49 18.37
CA ILE A 214 -12.92 -1.36 17.44
C ILE A 214 -11.56 -0.66 17.51
N ASN A 215 -11.09 -0.32 18.72
CA ASN A 215 -9.80 0.35 18.88
C ASN A 215 -8.65 -0.48 18.31
N ARG A 216 -8.60 -1.78 18.63
CA ARG A 216 -7.58 -2.69 18.11
C ARG A 216 -7.63 -2.81 16.59
N LEU A 217 -8.82 -2.88 16.00
CA LEU A 217 -9.01 -2.95 14.56
C LEU A 217 -8.64 -1.64 13.85
N LEU A 218 -8.81 -0.48 14.51
CA LEU A 218 -8.33 0.82 14.03
C LEU A 218 -6.79 0.88 14.09
N GLU A 219 -6.18 0.41 15.18
CA GLU A 219 -4.72 0.38 15.36
C GLU A 219 -4.01 -0.45 14.29
N ILE A 220 -4.57 -1.60 13.91
CA ILE A 220 -4.02 -2.43 12.82
C ILE A 220 -4.45 -1.97 11.43
N GLY A 221 -5.30 -0.94 11.32
CA GLY A 221 -5.80 -0.41 10.05
C GLY A 221 -6.81 -1.32 9.32
N ALA A 222 -7.47 -2.25 10.02
CA ALA A 222 -8.53 -3.09 9.47
C ALA A 222 -9.89 -2.38 9.38
N LEU A 223 -10.11 -1.38 10.25
CA LEU A 223 -11.22 -0.43 10.19
C LEU A 223 -10.69 0.99 9.93
N THR A 224 -11.56 1.85 9.40
CA THR A 224 -11.32 3.29 9.30
C THR A 224 -12.53 4.06 9.82
N SER A 225 -12.29 5.22 10.43
CA SER A 225 -13.35 6.12 10.89
C SER A 225 -13.96 6.90 9.73
N LYS A 226 -15.28 6.96 9.70
CA LYS A 226 -16.08 7.76 8.77
C LYS A 226 -16.95 8.72 9.55
N PHE A 227 -16.80 9.99 9.25
CA PHE A 227 -17.58 11.06 9.86
C PHE A 227 -18.80 11.35 9.00
N GLN A 228 -19.99 11.36 9.61
CA GLN A 228 -21.18 11.80 8.92
C GLN A 228 -21.12 13.31 8.67
N LYS A 229 -21.53 13.75 7.48
CA LYS A 229 -21.69 15.18 7.20
C LYS A 229 -22.83 15.71 8.07
N LEU A 230 -22.54 16.73 8.87
CA LEU A 230 -23.57 17.43 9.64
C LEU A 230 -24.52 18.15 8.69
N THR A 231 -25.76 17.69 8.65
CA THR A 231 -26.88 18.40 8.00
C THR A 231 -27.80 18.98 9.08
N THR A 232 -28.57 20.00 8.73
CA THR A 232 -29.59 20.58 9.63
C THR A 232 -30.59 19.52 10.09
N GLU A 233 -30.96 18.57 9.23
CA GLU A 233 -31.85 17.44 9.55
C GLU A 233 -31.24 16.46 10.59
N ILE A 234 -29.93 16.21 10.52
CA ILE A 234 -29.22 15.35 11.49
C ILE A 234 -29.07 16.08 12.82
N LEU A 235 -28.84 17.38 12.80
CA LEU A 235 -28.79 18.20 14.01
C LEU A 235 -30.17 18.27 14.67
N GLU A 236 -31.23 18.58 13.93
CA GLU A 236 -32.61 18.61 14.45
C GLU A 236 -33.06 17.28 15.07
N LYS A 237 -32.66 16.14 14.48
CA LYS A 237 -32.97 14.82 15.05
C LYS A 237 -32.13 14.44 16.28
N ASN A 238 -31.00 15.11 16.52
CA ASN A 238 -30.04 14.74 17.56
C ASN A 238 -29.73 15.83 18.61
N ILE A 239 -30.26 17.05 18.45
CA ILE A 239 -30.11 18.19 19.36
C ILE A 239 -30.58 17.85 20.79
N ASP A 240 -31.63 17.03 20.93
CA ASP A 240 -32.16 16.66 22.25
C ASP A 240 -31.42 15.49 22.93
N ASN A 241 -30.43 14.88 22.27
CA ASN A 241 -29.85 13.61 22.71
C ASN A 241 -28.35 13.63 23.02
N ASP A 242 -27.64 14.73 22.77
CA ASP A 242 -26.19 14.88 23.02
C ASP A 242 -25.34 13.73 22.44
N ARG A 243 -25.76 13.20 21.29
CA ARG A 243 -25.27 11.95 20.69
C ARG A 243 -24.12 12.17 19.72
N GLY A 244 -22.95 12.54 20.24
CA GLY A 244 -21.72 12.62 19.45
C GLY A 244 -21.34 11.28 18.81
N GLU A 245 -21.74 10.15 19.41
CA GLU A 245 -21.43 8.80 18.92
C GLU A 245 -22.14 8.45 17.61
N LEU A 246 -23.25 9.10 17.29
CA LEU A 246 -23.98 8.90 16.02
C LEU A 246 -23.30 9.58 14.83
N LEU A 247 -22.36 10.48 15.09
CA LEU A 247 -21.62 11.21 14.06
C LEU A 247 -20.43 10.40 13.52
N MET A 248 -20.10 9.28 14.18
CA MET A 248 -18.97 8.42 13.83
C MET A 248 -19.44 7.02 13.46
N GLN A 249 -18.98 6.57 12.30
CA GLN A 249 -19.12 5.20 11.82
C GLN A 249 -17.74 4.63 11.50
N TYR A 250 -17.68 3.31 11.34
CA TYR A 250 -16.46 2.60 10.97
C TYR A 250 -16.71 1.78 9.71
N ASP A 251 -15.89 1.98 8.69
CA ASP A 251 -15.91 1.19 7.46
C ASP A 251 -14.75 0.19 7.46
N ILE A 252 -14.95 -0.96 6.83
CA ILE A 252 -13.91 -1.96 6.62
C ILE A 252 -12.91 -1.47 5.56
N THR A 253 -11.61 -1.64 5.81
CA THR A 253 -10.57 -1.29 4.85
C THR A 253 -10.26 -2.47 3.91
N PRO A 254 -9.53 -2.27 2.80
CA PRO A 254 -9.05 -3.39 1.98
C PRO A 254 -8.24 -4.42 2.77
N LEU A 255 -7.45 -3.96 3.75
CA LEU A 255 -6.73 -4.85 4.68
C LEU A 255 -7.71 -5.65 5.55
N GLY A 256 -8.73 -5.00 6.12
CA GLY A 256 -9.78 -5.66 6.89
C GLY A 256 -10.49 -6.74 6.09
N THR A 257 -10.85 -6.45 4.84
CA THR A 257 -11.47 -7.43 3.93
C THR A 257 -10.54 -8.61 3.65
N ALA A 258 -9.25 -8.36 3.41
CA ALA A 258 -8.27 -9.42 3.19
C ALA A 258 -8.08 -10.31 4.43
N ILE A 259 -8.04 -9.71 5.64
CA ILE A 259 -7.98 -10.44 6.91
C ILE A 259 -9.22 -11.31 7.07
N LEU A 260 -10.41 -10.75 6.88
CA LEU A 260 -11.67 -11.48 7.03
C LEU A 260 -11.75 -12.66 6.05
N LYS A 261 -11.40 -12.43 4.78
CA LYS A 261 -11.33 -13.49 3.77
C LYS A 261 -10.40 -14.62 4.20
N HIS A 262 -9.18 -14.29 4.61
CA HIS A 262 -8.20 -15.30 5.05
C HIS A 262 -8.69 -16.07 6.29
N THR A 263 -9.29 -15.40 7.28
CA THR A 263 -9.89 -16.10 8.44
C THR A 263 -11.04 -17.03 8.02
N GLY A 264 -11.86 -16.61 7.07
CA GLY A 264 -12.96 -17.43 6.55
C GLY A 264 -12.47 -18.67 5.81
N GLU A 265 -11.38 -18.56 5.06
CA GLU A 265 -10.71 -19.70 4.41
C GLU A 265 -10.17 -20.70 5.44
N GLU A 266 -9.45 -20.23 6.47
CA GLU A 266 -8.94 -21.08 7.57
C GLU A 266 -10.05 -21.76 8.37
N MET A 267 -11.21 -21.11 8.52
CA MET A 267 -12.39 -21.67 9.18
C MET A 267 -13.22 -22.61 8.27
N GLY A 268 -12.85 -22.78 6.99
CA GLY A 268 -13.62 -23.55 6.01
C GLY A 268 -14.94 -22.89 5.59
N LEU A 269 -15.20 -21.63 5.97
CA LEU A 269 -16.46 -20.94 5.68
C LEU A 269 -16.68 -20.71 4.17
N MET A 270 -15.60 -20.77 3.38
CA MET A 270 -15.62 -20.61 1.93
C MET A 270 -15.83 -21.92 1.17
N GLU A 271 -15.94 -23.07 1.86
CA GLU A 271 -16.22 -24.34 1.19
C GLU A 271 -17.64 -24.35 0.60
N PRO A 272 -17.83 -24.85 -0.64
CA PRO A 272 -19.14 -24.86 -1.29
C PRO A 272 -20.24 -25.53 -0.45
N ALA A 273 -19.89 -26.58 0.30
CA ALA A 273 -20.83 -27.28 1.18
C ALA A 273 -21.32 -26.39 2.34
N ILE A 274 -20.42 -25.62 2.94
CA ILE A 274 -20.74 -24.71 4.06
C ILE A 274 -21.46 -23.46 3.55
N SER A 275 -21.04 -22.90 2.40
CA SER A 275 -21.75 -21.79 1.75
C SER A 275 -23.19 -22.16 1.40
N ASN A 276 -23.39 -23.33 0.79
CA ASN A 276 -24.73 -23.85 0.46
C ASN A 276 -25.59 -24.08 1.71
N TYR A 277 -24.98 -24.53 2.82
CA TYR A 277 -25.66 -24.68 4.09
C TYR A 277 -26.14 -23.33 4.64
N PHE A 278 -25.29 -22.30 4.62
CA PHE A 278 -25.67 -20.96 5.07
C PHE A 278 -26.74 -20.33 4.17
N GLU A 279 -26.62 -20.43 2.85
CA GLU A 279 -27.65 -19.94 1.92
C GLU A 279 -28.99 -20.62 2.15
N LYS A 280 -28.99 -21.93 2.38
CA LYS A 280 -30.20 -22.69 2.69
C LYS A 280 -30.82 -22.23 4.02
N LYS A 281 -30.01 -22.06 5.06
CA LYS A 281 -30.49 -21.56 6.37
C LYS A 281 -31.05 -20.15 6.31
N ILE A 282 -30.44 -19.25 5.55
CA ILE A 282 -30.95 -17.89 5.32
C ILE A 282 -32.30 -17.94 4.59
N LYS A 283 -32.43 -18.78 3.55
CA LYS A 283 -33.69 -18.95 2.81
C LYS A 283 -34.81 -19.56 3.67
N GLU A 284 -34.47 -20.42 4.62
CA GLU A 284 -35.40 -21.04 5.57
C GLU A 284 -35.80 -20.10 6.74
N GLY A 285 -35.34 -18.84 6.74
CA GLY A 285 -35.58 -17.89 7.84
C GLY A 285 -34.83 -18.25 9.13
N GLY A 286 -33.85 -19.15 9.04
CA GLY A 286 -33.00 -19.53 10.14
C GLY A 286 -32.00 -18.42 10.48
N HIS A 287 -31.80 -18.18 11.77
CA HIS A 287 -30.67 -17.38 12.23
C HIS A 287 -29.37 -18.10 11.88
N LEU A 288 -28.45 -17.37 11.24
CA LEU A 288 -27.07 -17.85 11.15
C LEU A 288 -26.55 -18.00 12.58
N PRO A 289 -25.68 -18.97 12.87
CA PRO A 289 -25.08 -19.12 14.20
C PRO A 289 -24.31 -17.87 14.66
N PHE A 290 -24.10 -16.94 13.74
CA PHE A 290 -23.43 -15.68 13.95
C PHE A 290 -24.39 -14.48 14.05
N THR A 291 -25.66 -14.54 13.67
CA THR A 291 -26.54 -13.37 13.85
C THR A 291 -26.78 -13.10 15.34
N PRO A 292 -26.58 -11.87 15.85
CA PRO A 292 -26.87 -11.59 17.25
C PRO A 292 -28.36 -11.81 17.49
N ASN A 293 -28.69 -12.51 18.59
CA ASN A 293 -30.08 -12.59 19.04
C ASN A 293 -30.61 -11.17 19.18
N LYS A 294 -31.74 -10.87 18.53
CA LYS A 294 -32.46 -9.62 18.85
C LYS A 294 -32.74 -9.66 20.35
N PRO A 295 -32.42 -8.60 21.11
CA PRO A 295 -32.82 -8.54 22.50
C PRO A 295 -34.35 -8.66 22.53
N GLU A 296 -34.84 -9.66 23.26
CA GLU A 296 -36.27 -9.78 23.53
C GLU A 296 -36.71 -8.51 24.27
N SER A 297 -37.70 -7.82 23.70
CA SER A 297 -38.28 -6.57 24.19
C SER A 297 -39.11 -6.77 25.45
#